data_AF-X0I196-F1
#
_entry.id   AF-X0I196-F1
#
_cell.length_a   1.000
_cell.length_b   1.000
_cell.length_c   1.000
_cell.angle_alpha   90.00
_cell.angle_beta   90.00
_cell.angle_gamma   90.00
#
_symmetry.space_group_name_H-M   'P 1'
#
loop_
_entity.id
_entity.type
_entity.pdbx_description
1 polymer ?
#
loop_
_entity_poly.entity_id
_entity_poly.type
_entity_poly.pdbx_seq_one_letter_code
_entity_poly.pdbx_strand_id
1 'polypeptide(L)'
;MSTPSRVHDLMIVFDAITGGSVGVTALKEAIPDIINFVALADCFERIGVLAYRNYTSDNVIQWSGWCSPFSTTGTPSQDDILNFVKALETPDDSEYKSNPASKAALAKAYQEMRAGQNATILLLYTHAPPMFEHTSGRSETSSG
;
A
#
# COMPACT_ATOMS: atom_id res chain seq x y z
N MET A 1 -17.94 29.82 -10.09
CA MET A 1 -16.58 29.47 -9.64
C MET A 1 -16.34 28.05 -10.12
N SER A 2 -15.31 27.83 -10.94
CA SER A 2 -14.90 26.50 -11.39
C SER A 2 -14.40 25.73 -10.16
N THR A 3 -15.01 24.59 -9.86
CA THR A 3 -14.45 23.66 -8.87
C THR A 3 -13.02 23.31 -9.29
N PRO A 4 -12.03 23.32 -8.37
CA PRO A 4 -10.71 22.82 -8.70
C PRO A 4 -10.87 21.40 -9.23
N SER A 5 -10.25 21.11 -10.38
CA SER A 5 -10.25 19.74 -10.90
C SER A 5 -9.54 18.86 -9.87
N ARG A 6 -10.25 17.93 -9.25
CA ARG A 6 -9.66 16.87 -8.42
C ARG A 6 -8.82 16.01 -9.35
N VAL A 7 -7.52 16.29 -9.39
CA VAL A 7 -6.58 15.76 -10.39
C VAL A 7 -5.72 14.63 -9.86
N HIS A 8 -5.84 14.27 -8.58
CA HIS A 8 -5.00 13.25 -7.98
C HIS A 8 -5.79 12.11 -7.37
N ASP A 9 -5.25 10.91 -7.48
CA ASP A 9 -5.64 9.77 -6.66
C ASP A 9 -4.55 9.56 -5.59
N LEU A 10 -4.92 9.18 -4.37
CA LEU A 10 -3.95 8.84 -3.31
C LEU A 10 -3.92 7.33 -3.07
N MET A 11 -2.80 6.68 -3.34
CA MET A 11 -2.59 5.27 -2.96
C MET A 11 -1.55 5.17 -1.84
N ILE A 12 -1.94 4.55 -0.73
CA ILE A 12 -1.01 4.15 0.33
C ILE A 12 -0.55 2.73 0.01
N VAL A 13 0.75 2.53 -0.21
CA VAL A 13 1.36 1.21 -0.34
C VAL A 13 2.10 0.91 0.96
N PHE A 14 1.60 -0.07 1.71
CA PHE A 14 1.97 -0.28 3.10
C PHE A 14 2.60 -1.66 3.34
N ASP A 15 3.74 -1.67 4.00
CA ASP A 15 4.41 -2.88 4.46
C ASP A 15 3.75 -3.45 5.73
N ALA A 16 2.99 -4.53 5.58
CA ALA A 16 2.24 -5.18 6.66
C ALA A 16 3.03 -6.27 7.41
N ILE A 17 4.29 -6.51 7.05
CA ILE A 17 5.18 -7.47 7.75
C ILE A 17 6.29 -6.67 8.38
N THR A 18 7.05 -6.07 7.48
CA THR A 18 8.24 -5.29 7.70
C THR A 18 7.77 -3.83 7.90
N GLY A 19 6.73 -3.66 8.71
CA GLY A 19 6.44 -2.45 9.49
C GLY A 19 6.30 -2.79 10.98
N GLY A 20 6.27 -4.09 11.31
CA GLY A 20 5.95 -4.61 12.63
C GLY A 20 4.54 -4.25 13.10
N SER A 21 4.19 -4.72 14.29
CA SER A 21 2.95 -4.35 14.99
C SER A 21 2.84 -2.84 15.18
N VAL A 22 3.96 -2.13 15.34
CA VAL A 22 4.03 -0.67 15.50
C VAL A 22 3.57 0.05 14.24
N GLY A 23 4.09 -0.32 13.06
CA GLY A 23 3.69 0.30 11.80
C GLY A 23 2.21 0.09 11.49
N VAL A 24 1.71 -1.14 11.67
CA VAL A 24 0.28 -1.45 11.45
C VAL A 24 -0.60 -0.67 12.42
N THR A 25 -0.20 -0.55 13.69
CA THR A 25 -0.89 0.27 14.69
C THR A 25 -0.93 1.73 14.26
N ALA A 26 0.20 2.30 13.84
CA ALA A 26 0.27 3.68 13.37
C ALA A 26 -0.62 3.93 12.15
N LEU A 27 -0.68 2.99 11.19
CA LEU A 27 -1.61 3.11 10.06
C LEU A 27 -3.08 3.06 10.52
N LYS A 28 -3.42 2.16 11.45
CA LYS A 28 -4.79 2.04 12.00
C LYS A 28 -5.23 3.33 12.70
N GLU A 29 -4.32 4.01 13.39
CA GLU A 29 -4.58 5.29 14.03
C GLU A 29 -4.68 6.45 13.04
N ALA A 30 -3.82 6.48 12.02
CA ALA A 30 -3.75 7.60 11.07
C ALA A 30 -4.78 7.53 9.93
N ILE A 31 -5.26 6.34 9.54
CA ILE A 31 -6.12 6.20 8.36
C ILE A 31 -7.41 7.03 8.39
N PRO A 32 -8.13 7.21 9.53
CA PRO A 32 -9.31 8.07 9.56
C PRO A 32 -8.97 9.52 9.23
N ASP A 33 -7.84 10.03 9.75
CA ASP A 33 -7.38 11.39 9.50
C ASP A 33 -6.93 11.57 8.05
N ILE A 34 -6.28 10.57 7.46
CA ILE A 34 -5.89 10.61 6.03
C ILE A 34 -7.14 10.61 5.13
N ILE A 35 -8.15 9.79 5.43
CA ILE A 35 -9.43 9.80 4.68
C ILE A 35 -10.10 11.18 4.80
N ASN A 36 -10.16 11.75 6.00
CA ASN A 36 -10.70 13.09 6.22
C ASN A 36 -9.92 14.15 5.43
N PHE A 37 -8.58 14.07 5.42
CA PHE A 37 -7.74 14.96 4.63
C PHE A 37 -8.06 14.85 3.13
N VAL A 38 -8.15 13.64 2.57
CA VAL A 38 -8.53 13.42 1.16
C VAL A 38 -9.93 13.95 0.86
N ALA A 39 -10.87 13.82 1.79
CA ALA A 39 -12.23 14.32 1.63
C ALA A 39 -12.30 15.86 1.60
N LEU A 40 -11.46 16.53 2.39
CA LEU A 40 -11.41 17.99 2.54
C LEU A 40 -10.50 18.66 1.52
N ALA A 41 -9.46 17.96 1.05
CA ALA A 41 -8.52 18.48 0.08
C ALA A 41 -9.13 18.38 -1.33
N ASP A 42 -9.41 19.52 -1.95
CA ASP A 42 -9.99 19.59 -3.30
C ASP A 42 -9.06 19.10 -4.43
N CYS A 43 -7.89 18.57 -4.11
CA CYS A 43 -6.94 18.03 -5.09
C CYS A 43 -7.07 16.51 -5.28
N PHE A 44 -7.74 15.78 -4.38
CA PHE A 44 -7.87 14.33 -4.47
C PHE A 44 -9.27 13.88 -4.87
N GLU A 45 -9.35 12.86 -5.72
CA GLU A 45 -10.61 12.23 -6.16
C GLU A 45 -10.93 10.94 -5.39
N ARG A 46 -9.91 10.20 -4.97
CA ARG A 46 -10.08 8.92 -4.30
C ARG A 46 -8.83 8.50 -3.56
N ILE A 47 -9.03 7.64 -2.56
CA ILE A 47 -8.00 7.02 -1.74
C ILE A 47 -8.12 5.51 -1.81
N GLY A 48 -7.00 4.81 -1.76
CA GLY A 48 -6.98 3.37 -1.48
C GLY A 48 -5.71 2.94 -0.77
N VAL A 49 -5.77 1.76 -0.15
CA VAL A 49 -4.69 1.15 0.61
C VAL A 49 -4.34 -0.20 0.00
N LEU A 50 -3.09 -0.34 -0.40
CA LEU A 50 -2.49 -1.59 -0.86
C LEU A 50 -1.51 -2.06 0.21
N ALA A 51 -1.85 -3.15 0.89
CA ALA A 51 -0.96 -3.78 1.86
C ALA A 51 -0.16 -4.89 1.17
N TYR A 52 1.13 -5.00 1.47
CA TYR A 52 1.96 -6.09 1.00
C TYR A 52 2.75 -6.74 2.14
N ARG A 53 3.16 -7.98 1.88
CA ARG A 53 3.88 -8.85 2.80
C ARG A 53 5.13 -9.45 2.17
N ASN A 54 5.72 -10.44 2.82
CA ASN A 54 6.80 -11.23 2.23
C ASN A 54 6.22 -12.14 1.14
N TYR A 55 7.05 -12.48 0.14
CA TYR A 55 6.66 -13.41 -0.92
C TYR A 55 6.24 -14.79 -0.42
N THR A 56 6.66 -15.17 0.78
CA THR A 56 6.34 -16.46 1.41
C THR A 56 5.07 -16.41 2.25
N SER A 57 4.46 -15.24 2.43
CA SER A 57 3.24 -15.08 3.22
C SER A 57 2.01 -15.49 2.40
N ASP A 58 0.99 -15.99 3.08
CA ASP A 58 -0.35 -15.99 2.51
C ASP A 58 -0.83 -14.55 2.30
N ASN A 59 -1.65 -14.31 1.27
CA ASN A 59 -2.16 -12.98 0.93
C ASN A 59 -1.03 -11.93 0.79
N VAL A 60 -0.02 -12.25 -0.04
CA VAL A 60 1.17 -11.40 -0.30
C VAL A 60 0.81 -9.96 -0.61
N ILE A 61 -0.27 -9.73 -1.36
CA ILE A 61 -0.80 -8.42 -1.71
C ILE A 61 -2.29 -8.41 -1.42
N GLN A 62 -2.75 -7.39 -0.69
CA GLN A 62 -4.17 -7.10 -0.50
C GLN A 62 -4.45 -5.66 -0.93
N TRP A 63 -5.59 -5.45 -1.57
CA TRP A 63 -6.00 -4.16 -2.10
C TRP A 63 -7.39 -3.81 -1.59
N SER A 64 -7.53 -2.61 -1.02
CA SER A 64 -8.80 -2.14 -0.49
C SER A 64 -9.82 -1.76 -1.57
N GLY A 65 -9.36 -1.52 -2.80
CA GLY A 65 -10.12 -0.79 -3.81
C GLY A 65 -10.02 0.72 -3.64
N TRP A 66 -10.59 1.45 -4.59
CA TRP A 66 -10.62 2.91 -4.60
C TRP A 66 -11.88 3.46 -3.93
N CYS A 67 -11.72 4.21 -2.84
CA CYS A 67 -12.80 4.92 -2.19
C CYS A 67 -12.80 6.40 -2.61
N SER A 68 -13.95 6.90 -3.08
CA SER A 68 -14.19 8.35 -3.25
C SER A 68 -14.92 8.87 -2.02
N PRO A 69 -14.25 9.55 -1.07
CA PRO A 69 -14.82 9.84 0.25
C PRO A 69 -16.07 10.72 0.25
N PHE A 70 -16.32 11.42 -0.84
CA PHE A 70 -17.44 12.33 -1.06
C PHE A 70 -18.60 11.70 -1.83
N SER A 71 -18.43 10.47 -2.34
CA SER A 71 -19.50 9.73 -2.99
C SER A 71 -20.19 8.82 -1.98
N THR A 72 -21.50 8.99 -1.81
CA THR A 72 -22.33 8.13 -0.96
C THR A 72 -22.70 6.80 -1.62
N THR A 73 -22.39 6.64 -2.92
CA THR A 73 -22.70 5.45 -3.71
C THR A 73 -21.45 4.72 -4.20
N GLY A 74 -20.26 5.25 -3.93
CA GLY A 74 -19.00 4.64 -4.31
C GLY A 74 -18.70 3.41 -3.47
N THR A 75 -18.33 2.31 -4.12
CA THR A 75 -17.79 1.11 -3.48
C THR A 75 -16.34 0.91 -3.90
N PRO A 76 -15.40 0.68 -2.96
CA PRO A 76 -15.54 0.68 -1.50
C PRO A 76 -15.90 2.05 -0.88
N SER A 77 -16.63 1.99 0.24
CA SER A 77 -16.95 3.13 1.12
C SER A 77 -15.77 3.46 2.05
N GLN A 78 -15.87 4.57 2.79
CA GLN A 78 -14.87 4.91 3.81
C GLN A 78 -14.75 3.82 4.88
N ASP A 79 -15.89 3.27 5.32
CA ASP A 79 -15.93 2.19 6.31
C ASP A 79 -15.25 0.92 5.78
N ASP A 80 -15.35 0.64 4.48
CA ASP A 80 -14.65 -0.49 3.88
C ASP A 80 -13.13 -0.33 3.94
N ILE A 81 -12.61 0.88 3.70
CA ILE A 81 -11.17 1.17 3.87
C ILE A 81 -10.75 1.03 5.34
N LEU A 82 -11.55 1.56 6.27
CA LEU A 82 -11.28 1.45 7.71
C LEU A 82 -11.27 -0.01 8.17
N ASN A 83 -12.24 -0.79 7.71
CA ASN A 83 -12.34 -2.22 8.03
C ASN A 83 -11.20 -3.01 7.39
N PHE A 84 -10.83 -2.70 6.15
CA PHE A 84 -9.65 -3.28 5.49
C PHE A 84 -8.38 -3.06 6.33
N VAL A 85 -8.12 -1.82 6.76
CA VAL A 85 -6.93 -1.49 7.56
C VAL A 85 -6.98 -2.12 8.95
N LYS A 86 -8.16 -2.14 9.61
CA LYS A 86 -8.34 -2.82 10.91
C LYS A 86 -8.04 -4.31 10.83
N ALA A 87 -8.44 -4.96 9.73
CA ALA A 87 -8.23 -6.38 9.48
C ALA A 87 -6.79 -6.73 9.05
N LEU A 88 -5.90 -5.74 8.90
CA LEU A 88 -4.49 -6.05 8.67
C LEU A 88 -3.89 -6.72 9.90
N GLU A 89 -3.51 -7.98 9.71
CA GLU A 89 -2.77 -8.79 10.66
C GLU A 89 -1.27 -8.67 10.40
N THR A 90 -0.52 -8.54 11.49
CA THR A 90 0.93 -8.78 11.52
C THR A 90 1.18 -10.25 11.84
N PRO A 91 1.98 -10.97 11.05
CA PRO A 91 2.38 -12.31 11.42
C PRO A 91 3.26 -12.31 12.65
N ASP A 92 3.26 -13.45 13.34
CA ASP A 92 4.11 -13.68 14.52
C ASP A 92 5.59 -13.65 14.12
N ASP A 93 6.36 -12.82 14.83
CA ASP A 93 7.62 -12.21 14.39
C ASP A 93 8.86 -13.13 14.50
N SER A 94 8.70 -14.44 14.71
CA SER A 94 9.82 -15.31 15.15
C SER A 94 10.55 -16.08 14.04
N GLU A 95 9.98 -16.26 12.85
CA GLU A 95 10.58 -17.10 11.79
C GLU A 95 10.63 -16.48 10.39
N TYR A 96 10.08 -15.28 10.18
CA TYR A 96 10.01 -14.71 8.84
C TYR A 96 11.36 -14.17 8.37
N LYS A 97 12.05 -14.93 7.51
CA LYS A 97 13.15 -14.40 6.69
C LYS A 97 12.63 -13.20 5.89
N SER A 98 13.23 -12.02 6.12
CA SER A 98 12.85 -10.78 5.43
C SER A 98 12.99 -10.94 3.92
N ASN A 99 11.85 -10.92 3.22
CA ASN A 99 11.77 -10.94 1.76
C ASN A 99 10.53 -10.14 1.29
N PRO A 100 10.48 -8.82 1.57
CA PRO A 100 9.32 -7.98 1.29
C PRO A 100 8.99 -7.94 -0.19
N ALA A 101 7.72 -8.14 -0.52
CA ALA A 101 7.19 -8.13 -1.88
C ALA A 101 6.89 -6.71 -2.40
N SER A 102 7.66 -5.70 -1.97
CA SER A 102 7.43 -4.29 -2.32
C SER A 102 7.45 -4.05 -3.83
N LYS A 103 8.27 -4.80 -4.59
CA LYS A 103 8.27 -4.75 -6.06
C LYS A 103 6.96 -5.24 -6.67
N ALA A 104 6.43 -6.35 -6.17
CA ALA A 104 5.14 -6.87 -6.62
C ALA A 104 4.00 -5.92 -6.22
N ALA A 105 4.10 -5.32 -5.02
CA ALA A 105 3.16 -4.31 -4.54
C ALA A 105 3.12 -3.08 -5.46
N LEU A 106 4.28 -2.56 -5.86
CA LEU A 106 4.38 -1.44 -6.80
C LEU A 106 3.88 -1.81 -8.21
N ALA A 107 4.15 -3.04 -8.67
CA ALA A 107 3.61 -3.53 -9.94
C ALA A 107 2.07 -3.62 -9.90
N LYS A 108 1.51 -4.12 -8.80
CA LYS A 108 0.05 -4.14 -8.60
C LYS A 108 -0.53 -2.74 -8.47
N ALA A 109 0.12 -1.85 -7.73
CA ALA A 109 -0.28 -0.45 -7.62
C ALA A 109 -0.39 0.19 -9.01
N TYR A 110 0.62 -0.02 -9.86
CA TYR A 110 0.61 0.44 -11.25
C TYR A 110 -0.56 -0.11 -12.07
N GLN A 111 -0.96 -1.37 -11.86
CA GLN A 111 -2.12 -1.97 -12.52
C GLN A 111 -3.45 -1.36 -12.08
N GLU A 112 -3.55 -0.87 -10.84
CA GLU A 112 -4.75 -0.25 -10.27
C GLU A 112 -4.84 1.26 -10.58
N MET A 113 -3.74 1.86 -11.06
CA MET A 113 -3.76 3.22 -11.57
C MET A 113 -4.62 3.30 -12.83
N ARG A 114 -5.46 4.32 -12.94
CA ARG A 114 -6.22 4.56 -14.16
C ARG A 114 -5.34 5.23 -15.21
N ALA A 115 -5.47 4.81 -16.46
CA ALA A 115 -4.96 5.58 -17.58
C ALA A 115 -5.78 6.88 -17.71
N GLY A 116 -5.12 8.04 -17.79
CA GLY A 116 -5.84 9.30 -17.99
C GLY A 116 -5.17 10.52 -17.40
N GLN A 117 -5.99 11.55 -17.15
CA GLN A 117 -5.54 12.89 -16.77
C GLN A 117 -5.13 13.01 -15.30
N ASN A 118 -5.63 12.12 -14.43
CA ASN A 118 -5.31 12.19 -13.01
C ASN A 118 -4.04 11.42 -12.68
N ALA A 119 -3.09 12.12 -12.06
CA ALA A 119 -1.88 11.49 -11.57
C ALA A 119 -2.16 10.80 -10.23
N THR A 120 -1.75 9.54 -10.07
CA THR A 120 -1.78 8.87 -8.78
C THR A 120 -0.54 9.23 -7.98
N ILE A 121 -0.73 9.77 -6.79
CA ILE A 121 0.32 9.96 -5.78
C ILE A 121 0.40 8.67 -4.97
N LEU A 122 1.57 8.02 -5.02
CA LEU A 122 1.82 6.77 -4.30
C LEU A 122 2.70 7.05 -3.09
N LEU A 123 2.18 6.80 -1.89
CA LEU A 123 2.92 6.87 -0.64
C LEU A 123 3.36 5.46 -0.23
N LEU A 124 4.64 5.16 -0.47
CA LEU A 124 5.25 3.90 -0.06
C LEU A 124 5.73 4.00 1.39
N TYR A 125 5.06 3.28 2.29
CA TYR A 125 5.48 3.10 3.67
C TYR A 125 6.12 1.72 3.83
N THR A 126 7.42 1.71 4.14
CA THR A 126 8.21 0.48 4.29
C THR A 126 9.34 0.67 5.28
N HIS A 127 9.70 -0.37 6.04
CA HIS A 127 10.92 -0.35 6.86
C HIS A 127 12.15 -1.00 6.21
N ALA A 128 12.01 -1.58 5.01
CA ALA A 128 13.12 -2.20 4.29
C ALA A 128 13.19 -1.78 2.83
N PRO A 129 14.40 -1.73 2.24
CA PRO A 129 14.54 -1.49 0.81
C PRO A 129 13.91 -2.65 0.00
N PRO A 130 13.49 -2.39 -1.26
CA PRO A 130 13.06 -3.46 -2.14
C PRO A 130 14.15 -4.51 -2.32
N MET A 131 13.87 -5.75 -1.92
CA MET A 131 14.84 -6.83 -2.06
C MET A 131 15.08 -7.13 -3.55
N PHE A 132 16.34 -7.21 -3.94
CA PHE A 132 16.74 -7.85 -5.19
C PHE A 132 16.90 -9.34 -4.89
N GLU A 133 16.65 -10.21 -5.86
CA GLU A 133 17.08 -11.60 -5.71
C GLU A 133 18.54 -11.58 -5.26
N HIS A 134 18.87 -12.39 -4.26
CA HIS A 134 20.27 -12.72 -4.03
C HIS A 134 20.75 -13.29 -5.37
N THR A 135 21.43 -12.46 -6.15
CA THR A 135 22.35 -12.97 -7.14
C THR A 135 23.39 -13.67 -6.28
N SER A 136 23.14 -14.96 -6.04
CA SER A 136 24.14 -15.89 -5.55
C SER A 136 25.21 -15.82 -6.62
N GLY A 137 26.16 -14.89 -6.44
CA GLY A 137 27.42 -14.91 -7.14
C GLY A 137 27.97 -16.27 -6.81
N ARG A 138 27.80 -17.22 -7.74
CA ARG A 138 28.50 -18.47 -7.76
C ARG A 138 29.95 -18.03 -7.84
N SER A 139 30.61 -17.95 -6.68
CA SER A 139 32.05 -17.88 -6.64
C SER A 139 32.49 -19.17 -7.30
N GLU A 140 32.85 -19.07 -8.57
CA GLU A 140 33.60 -20.10 -9.25
C GLU A 140 34.87 -20.26 -8.42
N THR A 141 34.88 -21.30 -7.59
CA THR A 141 36.09 -21.84 -7.01
C THR A 141 36.90 -22.41 -8.16
N SER A 142 37.63 -21.52 -8.85
CA SER A 142 38.78 -21.87 -9.66
C SER A 142 39.82 -22.48 -8.72
N SER A 143 39.74 -23.80 -8.56
CA SER A 143 40.82 -24.59 -7.97
C SER A 143 41.87 -24.78 -9.08
N GLY A 144 42.91 -23.95 -9.03
CA GLY A 144 44.17 -24.19 -9.73
C GLY A 144 45.14 -24.97 -8.83
#